data_AF-A0A427YDM0-F1
#
_entry.id   AF-A0A427YDM0-F1
#
_cell.length_a   1.000
_cell.length_b   1.000
_cell.length_c   1.000
_cell.angle_alpha   90.00
_cell.angle_beta   90.00
_cell.angle_gamma   90.00
#
_symmetry.space_group_name_H-M   'P 1'
#
loop_
_entity.id
_entity.type
_entity.pdbx_description
1 polymer ?
#
loop_
_entity_poly.entity_id
_entity_poly.type
_entity_poly.pdbx_seq_one_letter_code
_entity_poly.pdbx_strand_id
1 'polypeptide(L)'
;MIEAVEAGEHQGMEPVYLGGSSLSQLAWLFCPASVKRKLHALDLEHDLHRGAICDSDEQGLLIGRDPQQSRGYRSTSTSLSSIETRLAELVGASTVLRDLYDTASTRIITVFPVISKHESLLNDEPDQKFWERFIELHHNSTPPTPLPGVVRIIHCALASMSREVSAGIRQNVLSSLQNSLASIEFERLCRTSTISSIQVLILLTMCDELNGNGSASPFLKLGAAIRMAQELALHRNVSLDLVPLAQRNRRARVWGAMSLRHGQALAIDLDMCDVSLPQEYPDHVRDSSSGKWSPSFRFLAEFTKMSILLGRAYRLTCSPIGLSKADDVPLLVLQTEIDMWVTQLPRSWPYSPTLLTPSAEDLMNIFYVALEFTFLRPFLWPTAPLPPHITFRPAPQRWSALVLRAQQATLWAESSEGTFFLDVWSNVLYPLVCCLFIHLKLYEQTQREDAKIYLERTDNVIQSWASQHPGSARRSKIAAITGLLRQSMGPSSPMNTMDNLLTPGGSLADNWLETITAAGGDYDFGLV
;
A
#
# COMPACT_ATOMS: atom_id res chain seq x y z
N MET A 1 26.44 21.50 -31.77
CA MET A 1 25.22 21.88 -32.51
C MET A 1 24.53 20.58 -32.89
N ILE A 2 23.81 20.02 -31.93
CA ILE A 2 22.95 18.84 -32.10
C ILE A 2 21.57 19.37 -31.73
N GLU A 3 20.66 19.29 -32.68
CA GLU A 3 19.33 19.85 -32.61
C GLU A 3 18.61 19.38 -31.35
N ALA A 4 17.99 20.35 -30.67
CA ALA A 4 16.98 20.13 -29.68
C ALA A 4 15.84 19.35 -30.34
N VAL A 5 15.76 18.05 -30.04
CA VAL A 5 14.50 17.33 -30.14
C VAL A 5 13.57 18.03 -29.15
N GLU A 6 12.56 18.71 -29.69
CA GLU A 6 11.45 19.25 -28.92
C GLU A 6 10.83 18.12 -28.08
N ALA A 7 11.25 18.04 -26.82
CA ALA A 7 10.67 17.17 -25.80
C ALA A 7 9.35 17.81 -25.35
N GLY A 8 8.38 17.81 -26.25
CA GLY A 8 7.02 18.24 -26.04
C GLY A 8 6.09 17.03 -26.07
N GLU A 9 5.39 16.86 -24.96
CA GLU A 9 4.05 16.27 -24.86
C GLU A 9 3.95 14.77 -24.60
N HIS A 10 3.35 14.52 -23.43
CA HIS A 10 2.87 13.27 -22.87
C HIS A 10 3.92 12.47 -22.07
N GLN A 11 3.51 12.03 -20.88
CA GLN A 11 3.73 10.65 -20.49
C GLN A 11 3.03 9.80 -21.56
N GLY A 12 3.71 9.71 -22.71
CA GLY A 12 3.19 9.16 -23.97
C GLY A 12 2.89 7.72 -23.71
N MET A 13 1.60 7.39 -23.75
CA MET A 13 1.05 6.04 -23.81
C MET A 13 2.06 4.96 -23.39
N GLU A 14 2.17 4.73 -22.08
CA GLU A 14 3.13 3.74 -21.56
C GLU A 14 2.96 2.42 -22.34
N PRO A 15 4.05 1.83 -22.84
CA PRO A 15 3.95 0.67 -23.68
C PRO A 15 3.30 -0.49 -22.93
N VAL A 16 2.49 -1.27 -23.65
CA VAL A 16 1.89 -2.50 -23.13
C VAL A 16 2.94 -3.59 -23.07
N TYR A 17 2.97 -4.31 -21.98
CA TYR A 17 3.80 -5.49 -21.81
C TYR A 17 3.08 -6.74 -22.32
N LEU A 18 3.76 -7.46 -23.20
CA LEU A 18 3.46 -8.84 -23.54
C LEU A 18 4.51 -9.74 -22.89
N GLY A 19 4.04 -10.69 -22.09
CA GLY A 19 4.90 -11.70 -21.44
C GLY A 19 5.71 -12.53 -22.44
N GLY A 20 6.72 -13.23 -21.92
CA GLY A 20 7.59 -14.09 -22.73
C GLY A 20 6.86 -15.22 -23.48
N SER A 21 5.66 -15.58 -23.01
CA SER A 21 4.76 -16.56 -23.64
C SER A 21 3.79 -15.97 -24.65
N SER A 22 3.87 -14.67 -24.96
CA SER A 22 3.01 -14.05 -25.97
C SER A 22 3.28 -14.62 -27.35
N LEU A 23 2.24 -14.70 -28.20
CA LEU A 23 2.37 -15.25 -29.56
C LEU A 23 3.46 -14.53 -30.37
N SER A 24 3.54 -13.21 -30.26
CA SER A 24 4.56 -12.39 -30.93
C SER A 24 5.97 -12.74 -30.45
N GLN A 25 6.15 -13.08 -29.17
CA GLN A 25 7.44 -13.49 -28.63
C GLN A 25 7.79 -14.94 -28.99
N LEU A 26 6.84 -15.85 -28.87
CA LEU A 26 7.01 -17.25 -29.27
C LEU A 26 7.35 -17.35 -30.77
N ALA A 27 6.66 -16.59 -31.62
CA ALA A 27 6.97 -16.51 -33.04
C ALA A 27 8.41 -16.05 -33.29
N TRP A 28 8.87 -15.03 -32.56
CA TRP A 28 10.26 -14.55 -32.66
C TRP A 28 11.28 -15.59 -32.21
N LEU A 29 11.05 -16.21 -31.05
CA LEU A 29 11.95 -17.20 -30.45
C LEU A 29 12.11 -18.44 -31.32
N PHE A 30 11.01 -18.95 -31.86
CA PHE A 30 10.98 -20.24 -32.55
C PHE A 30 11.03 -20.14 -34.08
N CYS A 31 10.98 -18.94 -34.67
CA CYS A 31 11.12 -18.80 -36.13
C CYS A 31 12.57 -18.99 -36.62
N PRO A 32 12.76 -19.48 -37.86
CA PRO A 32 14.08 -19.54 -38.49
C PRO A 32 14.71 -18.14 -38.64
N ALA A 33 16.06 -18.09 -38.62
CA ALA A 33 16.80 -16.83 -38.80
C ALA A 33 16.47 -16.07 -40.10
N SER A 34 16.04 -16.78 -41.14
CA SER A 34 15.57 -16.19 -42.40
C SER A 34 14.27 -15.39 -42.26
N VAL A 35 13.44 -15.71 -41.26
CA VAL A 35 12.15 -15.06 -40.98
C VAL A 35 12.31 -13.90 -39.99
N LYS A 36 13.32 -13.93 -39.10
CA LYS A 36 13.59 -12.86 -38.12
C LYS A 36 13.74 -11.48 -38.75
N ARG A 37 14.35 -11.37 -39.94
CA ARG A 37 14.45 -10.09 -40.66
C ARG A 37 13.08 -9.53 -41.05
N LYS A 38 12.12 -10.38 -41.42
CA LYS A 38 10.75 -9.96 -41.74
C LYS A 38 9.98 -9.60 -40.47
N LEU A 39 10.17 -10.36 -39.39
CA LEU A 39 9.58 -10.01 -38.10
C LEU A 39 10.10 -8.68 -37.56
N HIS A 40 11.39 -8.37 -37.74
CA HIS A 40 11.92 -7.07 -37.35
C HIS A 40 11.28 -5.90 -38.14
N ALA A 41 10.94 -6.12 -39.42
CA ALA A 41 10.19 -5.11 -40.18
C ALA A 41 8.78 -4.90 -39.59
N LEU A 42 8.10 -5.99 -39.19
CA LEU A 42 6.81 -5.92 -38.49
C LEU A 42 6.92 -5.30 -37.10
N ASP A 43 8.04 -5.54 -36.40
CA ASP A 43 8.29 -4.93 -35.10
C ASP A 43 8.40 -3.41 -35.23
N LEU A 44 9.08 -2.90 -36.27
CA LEU A 44 9.11 -1.47 -36.57
C LEU A 44 7.73 -0.92 -37.01
N GLU A 45 6.97 -1.70 -37.78
CA GLU A 45 5.64 -1.32 -38.27
C GLU A 45 4.61 -1.22 -37.15
N HIS A 46 4.70 -2.10 -36.14
CA HIS A 46 3.75 -2.22 -35.05
C HIS A 46 4.31 -1.75 -33.69
N ASP A 47 5.42 -1.02 -33.70
CA ASP A 47 6.06 -0.44 -32.52
C ASP A 47 6.36 -1.47 -31.40
N LEU A 48 6.89 -2.63 -31.81
CA LEU A 48 7.27 -3.72 -30.92
C LEU A 48 8.74 -3.57 -30.51
N HIS A 49 8.98 -3.27 -29.24
CA HIS A 49 10.32 -3.11 -28.67
C HIS A 49 10.80 -4.40 -27.98
N ARG A 50 11.42 -5.29 -28.75
CA ARG A 50 12.07 -6.50 -28.21
C ARG A 50 13.37 -6.12 -27.50
N GLY A 51 13.65 -6.77 -26.36
CA GLY A 51 14.86 -6.51 -25.56
C GLY A 51 14.79 -5.24 -24.70
N ALA A 52 13.60 -4.63 -24.57
CA ALA A 52 13.41 -3.48 -23.70
C ALA A 52 13.33 -3.85 -22.20
N ILE A 53 13.17 -5.13 -21.89
CA ILE A 53 13.25 -5.70 -20.53
C ILE A 53 14.65 -6.30 -20.34
N CYS A 54 15.33 -5.90 -19.26
CA CYS A 54 16.69 -6.34 -18.96
C CYS A 54 16.74 -7.67 -18.20
N ASP A 55 17.89 -8.36 -18.31
CA ASP A 55 18.43 -9.33 -17.34
C ASP A 55 17.54 -10.49 -16.86
N SER A 56 16.49 -10.81 -17.60
CA SER A 56 15.64 -11.97 -17.32
C SER A 56 15.67 -12.97 -18.47
N ASP A 57 15.78 -14.25 -18.12
CA ASP A 57 15.64 -15.38 -19.06
C ASP A 57 14.28 -15.35 -19.78
N GLU A 58 13.29 -14.69 -19.17
CA GLU A 58 12.01 -14.37 -19.77
C GLU A 58 12.10 -13.15 -20.69
N GLN A 59 12.23 -13.40 -21.99
CA GLN A 59 12.23 -12.34 -23.00
C GLN A 59 10.83 -11.72 -23.17
N GLY A 60 10.47 -10.72 -22.38
CA GLY A 60 9.25 -9.94 -22.58
C GLY A 60 9.33 -8.97 -23.76
N LEU A 61 8.17 -8.50 -24.22
CA LEU A 61 8.04 -7.54 -25.33
C LEU A 61 7.21 -6.33 -24.89
N LEU A 62 7.69 -5.13 -25.19
CA LEU A 62 6.92 -3.89 -25.02
C LEU A 62 6.29 -3.49 -26.36
N ILE A 63 5.02 -3.10 -26.35
CA ILE A 63 4.30 -2.58 -27.52
C ILE A 63 3.97 -1.12 -27.27
N GLY A 64 4.43 -0.23 -28.13
CA GLY A 64 3.92 1.14 -28.14
C GLY A 64 2.42 1.19 -28.38
N ARG A 65 1.78 2.31 -28.04
CA ARG A 65 0.34 2.49 -28.29
C ARG A 65 0.09 3.65 -29.23
N ASP A 66 -0.88 3.47 -30.11
CA ASP A 66 -1.27 4.48 -31.08
C ASP A 66 -1.85 5.73 -30.37
N PRO A 67 -1.23 6.92 -30.54
CA PRO A 67 -1.75 8.16 -29.96
C PRO A 67 -3.16 8.52 -30.47
N GLN A 68 -3.61 8.00 -31.61
CA GLN A 68 -4.95 8.25 -32.15
C GLN A 68 -6.07 7.60 -31.33
N GLN A 69 -5.82 6.48 -30.64
CA GLN A 69 -6.81 5.88 -29.73
C GLN A 69 -7.17 6.79 -28.54
N SER A 70 -6.30 7.77 -28.24
CA SER A 70 -6.45 8.67 -27.09
C SER A 70 -6.90 10.10 -27.45
N ARG A 71 -7.12 10.43 -28.73
CA ARG A 71 -7.50 11.78 -29.20
C ARG A 71 -8.82 12.34 -28.65
N GLY A 72 -9.55 11.58 -27.82
CA GLY A 72 -10.70 12.05 -27.05
C GLY A 72 -10.38 12.75 -25.72
N TYR A 73 -9.10 12.83 -25.32
CA TYR A 73 -8.69 13.42 -24.03
C TYR A 73 -8.76 14.96 -24.03
N ARG A 74 -9.98 15.50 -23.97
CA ARG A 74 -10.20 16.80 -23.32
C ARG A 74 -10.62 16.50 -21.89
N SER A 75 -9.67 16.61 -20.96
CA SER A 75 -9.97 16.61 -19.53
C SER A 75 -10.88 17.80 -19.23
N THR A 76 -12.19 17.60 -19.29
CA THR A 76 -13.12 18.45 -18.56
C THR A 76 -12.90 18.13 -17.10
N SER A 77 -12.07 18.94 -16.43
CA SER A 77 -11.96 18.90 -14.99
C SER A 77 -13.38 19.03 -14.44
N THR A 78 -13.89 17.99 -13.79
CA THR A 78 -15.05 18.14 -12.90
C THR A 78 -14.55 19.10 -11.83
N SER A 79 -14.88 20.38 -12.01
CA SER A 79 -14.02 21.42 -11.47
C SER A 79 -14.02 21.35 -9.95
N LEU A 80 -12.82 21.30 -9.36
CA LEU A 80 -12.61 21.66 -7.95
C LEU A 80 -13.42 22.91 -7.58
N SER A 81 -13.60 23.84 -8.52
CA SER A 81 -14.42 25.03 -8.37
C SER A 81 -15.88 24.75 -7.96
N SER A 82 -16.52 23.66 -8.42
CA SER A 82 -17.86 23.26 -7.98
C SER A 82 -17.89 22.80 -6.51
N ILE A 83 -16.83 22.13 -6.06
CA ILE A 83 -16.67 21.67 -4.67
C ILE A 83 -16.31 22.84 -3.77
N GLU A 84 -15.39 23.70 -4.22
CA GLU A 84 -15.04 24.96 -3.58
C GLU A 84 -16.27 25.87 -3.43
N THR A 85 -17.14 25.95 -4.44
CA THR A 85 -18.38 26.75 -4.38
C THR A 85 -19.35 26.15 -3.35
N ARG A 86 -19.59 24.84 -3.36
CA ARG A 86 -20.47 24.18 -2.37
C ARG A 86 -19.92 24.24 -0.93
N LEU A 87 -18.61 24.11 -0.75
CA LEU A 87 -17.98 24.22 0.57
C LEU A 87 -17.87 25.68 1.03
N ALA A 88 -17.69 26.63 0.12
CA ALA A 88 -17.79 28.06 0.40
C ALA A 88 -19.22 28.44 0.81
N GLU A 89 -20.25 27.82 0.23
CA GLU A 89 -21.65 28.01 0.63
C GLU A 89 -21.96 27.41 2.01
N LEU A 90 -21.40 26.25 2.36
CA LEU A 90 -21.70 25.54 3.62
C LEU A 90 -20.83 25.97 4.81
N VAL A 91 -19.58 26.37 4.57
CA VAL A 91 -18.56 26.62 5.62
C VAL A 91 -17.91 27.99 5.47
N GLY A 92 -18.19 28.72 4.39
CA GLY A 92 -17.67 30.08 4.19
C GLY A 92 -16.19 30.18 3.81
N ALA A 93 -15.47 29.08 3.54
CA ALA A 93 -14.02 29.20 3.36
C ALA A 93 -13.36 28.16 2.43
N SER A 94 -12.79 28.66 1.33
CA SER A 94 -11.76 27.99 0.52
C SER A 94 -10.51 27.58 1.34
N THR A 95 -10.40 28.04 2.59
CA THR A 95 -9.33 27.64 3.51
C THR A 95 -9.43 26.18 3.96
N VAL A 96 -10.65 25.63 4.10
CA VAL A 96 -10.82 24.25 4.63
C VAL A 96 -10.18 23.21 3.71
N LEU A 97 -10.45 23.27 2.39
CA LEU A 97 -9.83 22.35 1.44
C LEU A 97 -8.32 22.54 1.36
N ARG A 98 -7.84 23.78 1.49
CA ARG A 98 -6.41 24.09 1.53
C ARG A 98 -5.75 23.48 2.76
N ASP A 99 -6.38 23.56 3.94
CA ASP A 99 -5.86 23.01 5.18
C ASP A 99 -5.91 21.48 5.21
N LEU A 100 -6.95 20.87 4.65
CA LEU A 100 -7.03 19.42 4.45
C LEU A 100 -5.94 18.93 3.49
N TYR A 101 -5.74 19.64 2.38
CA TYR A 101 -4.67 19.30 1.44
C TYR A 101 -3.28 19.52 2.05
N ASP A 102 -3.11 20.58 2.85
CA ASP A 102 -1.88 20.83 3.60
C ASP A 102 -1.55 19.68 4.54
N THR A 103 -2.56 19.21 5.28
CA THR A 103 -2.49 18.04 6.17
C THR A 103 -2.12 16.78 5.40
N ALA A 104 -2.80 16.49 4.29
CA ALA A 104 -2.47 15.35 3.43
C ALA A 104 -1.03 15.43 2.93
N SER A 105 -0.58 16.62 2.53
CA SER A 105 0.74 16.81 1.94
C SER A 105 1.89 16.69 2.93
N THR A 106 1.65 16.94 4.22
CA THR A 106 2.66 16.90 5.28
C THR A 106 2.65 15.59 6.05
N ARG A 107 1.50 14.93 6.17
CA ARG A 107 1.35 13.73 7.01
C ARG A 107 1.10 12.44 6.22
N ILE A 108 0.44 12.53 5.06
CA ILE A 108 0.03 11.33 4.28
C ILE A 108 1.01 11.08 3.14
N ILE A 109 1.27 12.08 2.29
CA ILE A 109 2.20 11.97 1.16
C ILE A 109 3.62 11.62 1.66
N THR A 110 3.99 12.09 2.85
CA THR A 110 5.33 11.86 3.41
C THR A 110 5.61 10.41 3.79
N VAL A 111 4.58 9.65 4.18
CA VAL A 111 4.69 8.21 4.50
C VAL A 111 4.21 7.31 3.36
N PHE A 112 3.34 7.81 2.48
CA PHE A 112 2.81 7.02 1.36
C PHE A 112 2.86 7.81 0.03
N PRO A 113 4.06 8.12 -0.48
CA PRO A 113 4.28 8.94 -1.67
C PRO A 113 3.99 8.22 -2.99
N VAL A 114 2.94 7.38 -3.07
CA VAL A 114 2.53 6.77 -4.35
C VAL A 114 2.33 7.84 -5.43
N ILE A 115 1.80 8.98 -5.00
CA ILE A 115 1.88 10.27 -5.69
C ILE A 115 2.77 11.16 -4.82
N SER A 116 3.94 11.54 -5.32
CA SER A 116 4.86 12.40 -4.57
C SER A 116 4.33 13.83 -4.45
N LYS A 117 4.89 14.62 -3.53
CA LYS A 117 4.52 16.02 -3.39
C LYS A 117 4.65 16.82 -4.69
N HIS A 118 5.69 16.56 -5.48
CA HIS A 118 5.89 17.21 -6.78
C HIS A 118 4.72 16.92 -7.73
N GLU A 119 4.33 15.65 -7.82
CA GLU A 119 3.24 15.20 -8.68
C GLU A 119 1.87 15.75 -8.20
N SER A 120 1.68 15.86 -6.89
CA SER A 120 0.43 16.34 -6.29
C SER A 120 0.08 17.79 -6.60
N LEU A 121 1.04 18.61 -7.06
CA LEU A 121 0.79 19.99 -7.49
C LEU A 121 -0.13 20.05 -8.72
N LEU A 122 -0.23 18.98 -9.51
CA LEU A 122 -0.98 18.94 -10.76
C LEU A 122 -0.46 20.01 -11.74
N ASN A 123 -1.18 21.14 -11.86
CA ASN A 123 -0.81 22.30 -12.67
C ASN A 123 -0.63 23.56 -11.81
N ASP A 124 -0.72 23.46 -10.49
CA ASP A 124 -0.64 24.62 -9.61
C ASP A 124 0.82 25.02 -9.42
N GLU A 125 1.06 26.34 -9.41
CA GLU A 125 2.34 26.87 -8.99
C GLU A 125 2.54 26.62 -7.48
N PRO A 126 3.76 26.28 -7.05
CA PRO A 126 4.03 26.10 -5.63
C PRO A 126 3.84 27.40 -4.86
N ASP A 127 3.07 27.33 -3.78
CA ASP A 127 2.83 28.46 -2.88
C ASP A 127 3.99 28.68 -1.89
N GLN A 128 3.91 29.74 -1.09
CA GLN A 128 4.95 30.04 -0.09
C GLN A 128 5.14 28.89 0.91
N LYS A 129 4.05 28.25 1.36
CA LYS A 129 4.10 27.12 2.28
C LYS A 129 4.84 25.92 1.68
N PHE A 130 4.71 25.70 0.38
CA PHE A 130 5.49 24.69 -0.32
C PHE A 130 6.98 24.98 -0.19
N TRP A 131 7.42 26.21 -0.49
CA TRP A 131 8.84 26.56 -0.48
C TRP A 131 9.46 26.51 0.92
N GLU A 132 8.69 26.87 1.95
CA GLU A 132 9.11 26.74 3.35
C GLU A 132 9.39 25.28 3.75
N ARG A 133 8.66 24.32 3.17
CA ARG A 133 8.67 22.92 3.61
C ARG A 133 9.37 21.95 2.69
N PHE A 134 9.35 22.16 1.37
CA PHE A 134 9.90 21.20 0.41
C PHE A 134 11.16 21.74 -0.26
N ILE A 135 11.34 23.07 -0.27
CA ILE A 135 12.52 23.84 -0.75
C ILE A 135 12.87 23.64 -2.22
N GLU A 136 12.48 22.52 -2.84
CA GLU A 136 12.89 22.11 -4.17
C GLU A 136 11.68 21.63 -4.98
N LEU A 137 11.62 22.08 -6.24
CA LEU A 137 10.74 21.55 -7.27
C LEU A 137 11.59 21.16 -8.49
N HIS A 138 11.61 19.88 -8.84
CA HIS A 138 12.30 19.40 -10.04
C HIS A 138 11.30 18.89 -11.09
N HIS A 139 11.34 19.44 -12.30
CA HIS A 139 10.44 19.08 -13.41
C HIS A 139 10.52 17.59 -13.80
N ASN A 140 11.70 16.97 -13.73
CA ASN A 140 11.82 15.53 -13.95
C ASN A 140 11.16 14.66 -12.86
N SER A 141 10.89 15.18 -11.66
CA SER A 141 10.08 14.48 -10.64
C SER A 141 8.59 14.51 -10.94
N THR A 142 8.12 15.43 -11.78
CA THR A 142 6.72 15.49 -12.23
C THR A 142 6.53 14.69 -13.53
N PRO A 143 5.43 13.95 -13.70
CA PRO A 143 5.13 13.28 -14.96
C PRO A 143 4.87 14.32 -16.06
N PRO A 144 5.25 14.03 -17.31
CA PRO A 144 4.95 14.91 -18.44
C PRO A 144 3.45 14.98 -18.78
N THR A 145 2.63 14.03 -18.29
CA THR A 145 1.16 14.14 -18.30
C THR A 145 0.67 14.50 -16.90
N PRO A 146 -0.17 15.54 -16.75
CA PRO A 146 -0.70 15.91 -15.45
C PRO A 146 -1.60 14.81 -14.89
N LEU A 147 -1.56 14.66 -13.56
CA LEU A 147 -2.43 13.70 -12.88
C LEU A 147 -3.91 14.14 -12.96
N PRO A 148 -4.85 13.19 -12.89
CA PRO A 148 -6.28 13.49 -12.88
C PRO A 148 -6.68 14.42 -11.72
N GLY A 149 -7.58 15.38 -11.97
CA GLY A 149 -8.03 16.35 -10.96
C GLY A 149 -8.65 15.73 -9.69
N VAL A 150 -9.17 14.51 -9.78
CA VAL A 150 -9.71 13.75 -8.64
C VAL A 150 -8.66 13.48 -7.55
N VAL A 151 -7.36 13.48 -7.89
CA VAL A 151 -6.27 13.26 -6.92
C VAL A 151 -6.32 14.23 -5.75
N ARG A 152 -6.61 15.52 -6.00
CA ARG A 152 -6.69 16.51 -4.92
C ARG A 152 -7.87 16.23 -3.99
N ILE A 153 -9.01 15.85 -4.55
CA ILE A 153 -10.21 15.50 -3.80
C ILE A 153 -9.93 14.25 -2.94
N ILE A 154 -9.21 13.25 -3.47
CA ILE A 154 -8.81 12.05 -2.72
C ILE A 154 -7.90 12.43 -1.55
N HIS A 155 -6.88 13.28 -1.75
CA HIS A 155 -6.03 13.74 -0.65
C HIS A 155 -6.81 14.49 0.43
N CYS A 156 -7.71 15.40 0.04
CA CYS A 156 -8.58 16.08 0.99
C CYS A 156 -9.53 15.11 1.71
N ALA A 157 -10.04 14.10 1.01
CA ALA A 157 -10.92 13.08 1.59
C ALA A 157 -10.16 12.20 2.59
N LEU A 158 -8.92 11.79 2.28
CA LEU A 158 -8.05 11.08 3.22
C LEU A 158 -7.82 11.90 4.49
N ALA A 159 -7.42 13.18 4.35
CA ALA A 159 -7.20 14.04 5.51
C ALA A 159 -8.50 14.29 6.31
N SER A 160 -9.65 14.38 5.64
CA SER A 160 -10.93 14.59 6.31
C SER A 160 -11.42 13.39 7.11
N MET A 161 -10.81 12.21 6.92
CA MET A 161 -11.11 11.02 7.72
C MET A 161 -10.67 11.15 9.18
N SER A 162 -9.72 12.04 9.48
CA SER A 162 -9.33 12.34 10.85
C SER A 162 -10.54 12.69 11.71
N ARG A 163 -10.64 12.10 12.90
CA ARG A 163 -11.66 12.47 13.90
C ARG A 163 -11.60 13.92 14.36
N GLU A 164 -10.48 14.62 14.14
CA GLU A 164 -10.34 16.06 14.42
C GLU A 164 -11.13 16.92 13.43
N VAL A 165 -11.46 16.38 12.25
CA VAL A 165 -12.27 17.06 11.24
C VAL A 165 -13.75 16.81 11.53
N SER A 166 -14.55 17.88 11.49
CA SER A 166 -15.98 17.80 11.78
C SER A 166 -16.70 16.85 10.82
N ALA A 167 -17.67 16.11 11.34
CA ALA A 167 -18.42 15.13 10.56
C ALA A 167 -19.11 15.75 9.32
N GLY A 168 -19.57 17.01 9.41
CA GLY A 168 -20.16 17.74 8.29
C GLY A 168 -19.16 17.99 7.16
N ILE A 169 -17.94 18.45 7.48
CA ILE A 169 -16.87 18.64 6.48
C ILE A 169 -16.50 17.31 5.84
N ARG A 170 -16.27 16.27 6.67
CA ARG A 170 -15.95 14.92 6.19
C ARG A 170 -17.01 14.39 5.22
N GLN A 171 -18.29 14.46 5.60
CA GLN A 171 -19.39 13.97 4.76
C GLN A 171 -19.49 14.74 3.43
N ASN A 172 -19.28 16.06 3.44
CA ASN A 172 -19.31 16.87 2.21
C ASN A 172 -18.17 16.52 1.26
N VAL A 173 -16.95 16.34 1.78
CA VAL A 173 -15.78 15.95 0.99
C VAL A 173 -15.97 14.53 0.43
N LEU A 174 -16.43 13.58 1.25
CA LEU A 174 -16.73 12.21 0.80
C LEU A 174 -17.84 12.17 -0.26
N SER A 175 -18.91 12.93 -0.08
CA SER A 175 -20.00 13.01 -1.08
C SER A 175 -19.50 13.61 -2.40
N SER A 176 -18.60 14.58 -2.33
CA SER A 176 -17.96 15.17 -3.51
C SER A 176 -17.06 14.17 -4.21
N LEU A 177 -16.25 13.41 -3.45
CA LEU A 177 -15.45 12.32 -3.99
C LEU A 177 -16.35 11.28 -4.68
N GLN A 178 -17.42 10.83 -4.03
CA GLN A 178 -18.35 9.84 -4.58
C GLN A 178 -18.98 10.31 -5.90
N ASN A 179 -19.35 11.59 -6.01
CA ASN A 179 -19.83 12.17 -7.27
C ASN A 179 -18.76 12.15 -8.36
N SER A 180 -17.49 12.45 -8.02
CA SER A 180 -16.37 12.33 -8.96
C SER A 180 -16.10 10.88 -9.37
N LEU A 181 -16.19 9.92 -8.45
CA LEU A 181 -16.03 8.49 -8.72
C LEU A 181 -17.17 7.91 -9.57
N ALA A 182 -18.36 8.50 -9.52
CA ALA A 182 -19.49 8.12 -10.36
C ALA A 182 -19.44 8.73 -11.78
N SER A 183 -18.45 9.58 -12.08
CA SER A 183 -18.34 10.24 -13.38
C SER A 183 -17.84 9.28 -14.48
N ILE A 184 -18.23 9.56 -15.73
CA ILE A 184 -17.73 8.86 -16.92
C ILE A 184 -16.21 8.96 -17.03
N GLU A 185 -15.61 10.06 -16.57
CA GLU A 185 -14.15 10.24 -16.60
C GLU A 185 -13.44 9.28 -15.63
N PHE A 186 -14.01 9.03 -14.45
CA PHE A 186 -13.47 8.03 -13.54
C PHE A 186 -13.66 6.61 -14.07
N GLU A 187 -14.79 6.32 -14.71
CA GLU A 187 -15.01 5.04 -15.39
C GLU A 187 -13.95 4.80 -16.48
N ARG A 188 -13.61 5.83 -17.27
CA ARG A 188 -12.54 5.77 -18.27
C ARG A 188 -11.16 5.57 -17.64
N LEU A 189 -10.87 6.24 -16.53
CA LEU A 189 -9.64 6.04 -15.76
C LEU A 189 -9.49 4.58 -15.34
N CYS A 190 -10.57 3.96 -14.86
CA CYS A 190 -10.61 2.54 -14.47
C CYS A 190 -10.46 1.56 -15.66
N ARG A 191 -10.60 2.02 -16.91
CA ARG A 191 -10.45 1.19 -18.12
C ARG A 191 -9.10 1.42 -18.83
N THR A 192 -8.38 2.47 -18.48
CA THR A 192 -7.16 2.88 -19.18
C THR A 192 -5.94 2.60 -18.31
N SER A 193 -5.11 1.64 -18.72
CA SER A 193 -3.89 1.27 -17.98
C SER A 193 -2.82 2.35 -18.15
N THR A 194 -2.70 3.22 -17.15
CA THR A 194 -1.67 4.27 -17.03
C THR A 194 -1.11 4.27 -15.61
N ILE A 195 0.10 4.80 -15.42
CA ILE A 195 0.68 4.99 -14.07
C ILE A 195 -0.26 5.85 -13.21
N SER A 196 -0.83 6.91 -13.77
CA SER A 196 -1.78 7.79 -13.08
C SER A 196 -3.05 7.05 -12.62
N SER A 197 -3.61 6.19 -13.46
CA SER A 197 -4.76 5.35 -13.10
C SER A 197 -4.42 4.43 -11.94
N ILE A 198 -3.26 3.77 -11.99
CA ILE A 198 -2.75 2.88 -10.93
C ILE A 198 -2.56 3.65 -9.63
N GLN A 199 -1.91 4.81 -9.67
CA GLN A 199 -1.69 5.67 -8.50
C GLN A 199 -3.00 6.10 -7.84
N VAL A 200 -4.00 6.52 -8.64
CA VAL A 200 -5.34 6.89 -8.15
C VAL A 200 -6.04 5.70 -7.49
N LEU A 201 -6.01 4.53 -8.12
CA LEU A 201 -6.64 3.32 -7.58
C LEU A 201 -5.96 2.88 -6.26
N ILE A 202 -4.63 2.93 -6.18
CA ILE A 202 -3.89 2.62 -4.95
C ILE A 202 -4.23 3.62 -3.84
N LEU A 203 -4.29 4.92 -4.13
CA LEU A 203 -4.67 5.93 -3.13
C LEU A 203 -6.07 5.70 -2.57
N LEU A 204 -7.04 5.35 -3.42
CA LEU A 204 -8.40 5.02 -2.99
C LEU A 204 -8.45 3.80 -2.07
N THR A 205 -7.41 2.96 -2.09
CA THR A 205 -7.33 1.85 -1.14
C THR A 205 -6.84 2.31 0.23
N MET A 206 -6.06 3.39 0.40
CA MET A 206 -5.51 3.76 1.70
C MET A 206 -6.53 3.79 2.85
N CYS A 207 -7.75 4.26 2.57
CA CYS A 207 -8.87 4.29 3.50
C CYS A 207 -10.11 3.70 2.82
N ASP A 208 -10.73 2.72 3.46
CA ASP A 208 -11.78 1.92 2.82
C ASP A 208 -13.07 2.74 2.66
N GLU A 209 -13.32 3.68 3.57
CA GLU A 209 -14.45 4.61 3.58
C GLU A 209 -14.50 5.53 2.34
N LEU A 210 -13.38 5.75 1.65
CA LEU A 210 -13.34 6.53 0.40
C LEU A 210 -14.14 5.88 -0.74
N ASN A 211 -14.39 4.59 -0.63
CA ASN A 211 -14.99 3.78 -1.69
C ASN A 211 -16.53 3.78 -1.63
N GLY A 212 -17.12 4.39 -0.59
CA GLY A 212 -18.56 4.40 -0.34
C GLY A 212 -19.12 3.04 0.05
N ASN A 213 -20.45 2.95 0.17
CA ASN A 213 -21.16 1.71 0.52
C ASN A 213 -21.48 0.81 -0.70
N GLY A 214 -20.93 1.15 -1.87
CA GLY A 214 -21.18 0.43 -3.13
C GLY A 214 -20.34 -0.84 -3.30
N SER A 215 -20.77 -1.70 -4.22
CA SER A 215 -20.24 -3.05 -4.51
C SER A 215 -18.73 -3.15 -4.82
N ALA A 216 -18.05 -2.07 -5.22
CA ALA A 216 -16.64 -2.11 -5.59
C ALA A 216 -15.71 -2.03 -4.37
N SER A 217 -15.52 -3.17 -3.70
CA SER A 217 -14.58 -3.36 -2.59
C SER A 217 -13.20 -2.75 -2.90
N PRO A 218 -12.51 -2.14 -1.92
CA PRO A 218 -11.11 -1.68 -2.06
C PRO A 218 -10.19 -2.75 -2.67
N PHE A 219 -10.51 -4.03 -2.43
CA PHE A 219 -9.83 -5.18 -3.03
C PHE A 219 -9.95 -5.23 -4.56
N LEU A 220 -11.13 -4.95 -5.12
CA LEU A 220 -11.34 -4.93 -6.58
C LEU A 220 -10.56 -3.79 -7.23
N LYS A 221 -10.48 -2.63 -6.57
CA LYS A 221 -9.67 -1.50 -7.05
C LYS A 221 -8.18 -1.82 -7.01
N LEU A 222 -7.71 -2.48 -5.94
CA LEU A 222 -6.35 -2.98 -5.86
C LEU A 222 -6.05 -4.01 -6.97
N GLY A 223 -6.95 -4.97 -7.19
CA GLY A 223 -6.81 -5.97 -8.27
C GLY A 223 -6.76 -5.33 -9.65
N ALA A 224 -7.59 -4.31 -9.90
CA ALA A 224 -7.52 -3.52 -11.13
C ALA A 224 -6.17 -2.79 -11.27
N ALA A 225 -5.68 -2.18 -10.19
CA ALA A 225 -4.37 -1.53 -10.18
C ALA A 225 -3.22 -2.52 -10.46
N ILE A 226 -3.25 -3.71 -9.86
CA ILE A 226 -2.26 -4.78 -10.07
C ILE A 226 -2.26 -5.23 -11.53
N ARG A 227 -3.43 -5.51 -12.10
CA ARG A 227 -3.55 -5.90 -13.51
C ARG A 227 -3.00 -4.80 -14.42
N MET A 228 -3.39 -3.55 -14.22
CA MET A 228 -2.88 -2.42 -15.00
C MET A 228 -1.36 -2.26 -14.86
N ALA A 229 -0.82 -2.48 -13.66
CA ALA A 229 0.62 -2.40 -13.40
C ALA A 229 1.39 -3.53 -14.10
N GLN A 230 0.83 -4.73 -14.14
CA GLN A 230 1.38 -5.86 -14.89
C GLN A 230 1.33 -5.62 -16.40
N GLU A 231 0.21 -5.09 -16.91
CA GLU A 231 0.05 -4.68 -18.31
C GLU A 231 1.04 -3.60 -18.75
N LEU A 232 1.56 -2.81 -17.81
CA LEU A 232 2.57 -1.80 -18.08
C LEU A 232 3.98 -2.27 -17.74
N ALA A 233 4.20 -3.52 -17.33
CA ALA A 233 5.49 -4.03 -16.86
C ALA A 233 6.12 -3.22 -15.70
N LEU A 234 5.31 -2.77 -14.72
CA LEU A 234 5.87 -2.14 -13.51
C LEU A 234 6.61 -3.15 -12.61
N HIS A 235 6.24 -4.42 -12.72
CA HIS A 235 6.90 -5.53 -12.03
C HIS A 235 8.23 -5.95 -12.67
N ARG A 236 8.56 -5.39 -13.84
CA ARG A 236 9.74 -5.76 -14.61
C ARG A 236 10.85 -4.71 -14.56
N ASN A 237 12.10 -5.17 -14.63
CA ASN A 237 13.26 -4.32 -14.82
C ASN A 237 13.33 -3.84 -16.26
N VAL A 238 13.23 -2.53 -16.46
CA VAL A 238 13.23 -1.90 -17.79
C VAL A 238 14.62 -1.38 -18.15
N SER A 239 14.93 -1.38 -19.45
CA SER A 239 16.24 -0.99 -19.97
C SER A 239 16.69 0.41 -19.51
N LEU A 240 17.94 0.47 -19.05
CA LEU A 240 18.56 1.71 -18.58
C LEU A 240 18.76 2.73 -19.70
N ASP A 241 18.87 2.25 -20.94
CA ASP A 241 19.15 3.05 -22.14
C ASP A 241 17.88 3.61 -22.78
N LEU A 242 16.73 2.94 -22.58
CA LEU A 242 15.46 3.30 -23.23
C LEU A 242 14.56 4.16 -22.35
N VAL A 243 14.57 3.95 -21.04
CA VAL A 243 13.64 4.63 -20.12
C VAL A 243 14.40 5.64 -19.25
N PRO A 244 14.01 6.93 -19.23
CA PRO A 244 14.60 7.94 -18.37
C PRO A 244 14.59 7.53 -16.89
N LEU A 245 15.66 7.88 -16.16
CA LEU A 245 15.84 7.52 -14.75
C LEU A 245 14.62 7.85 -13.88
N ALA A 246 14.07 9.07 -14.03
CA ALA A 246 12.95 9.50 -13.21
C ALA A 246 11.68 8.66 -13.44
N GLN A 247 11.45 8.23 -14.68
CA GLN A 247 10.33 7.36 -15.01
C GLN A 247 10.55 5.95 -14.43
N ARG A 248 11.78 5.43 -14.46
CA ARG A 248 12.14 4.14 -13.83
C ARG A 248 11.91 4.16 -12.33
N ASN A 249 12.42 5.19 -11.65
CA ASN A 249 12.27 5.34 -10.21
C ASN A 249 10.79 5.52 -9.80
N ARG A 250 10.00 6.27 -10.59
CA ARG A 250 8.55 6.38 -10.39
C ARG A 250 7.85 5.03 -10.52
N ARG A 251 8.19 4.24 -11.55
CA ARG A 251 7.62 2.89 -11.76
C ARG A 251 7.92 1.97 -10.57
N ALA A 252 9.16 1.94 -10.10
CA ALA A 252 9.55 1.20 -8.91
C ALA A 252 8.80 1.68 -7.65
N ARG A 253 8.65 3.00 -7.47
CA ARG A 253 7.88 3.59 -6.36
C ARG A 253 6.42 3.14 -6.36
N VAL A 254 5.75 3.23 -7.51
CA VAL A 254 4.33 2.86 -7.64
C VAL A 254 4.14 1.36 -7.46
N TRP A 255 5.04 0.54 -8.00
CA TRP A 255 5.03 -0.91 -7.78
C TRP A 255 5.22 -1.28 -6.31
N GLY A 256 6.21 -0.67 -5.65
CA GLY A 256 6.44 -0.83 -4.21
C GLY A 256 5.20 -0.45 -3.40
N ALA A 257 4.59 0.70 -3.69
CA ALA A 257 3.38 1.18 -3.02
C ALA A 257 2.19 0.20 -3.09
N MET A 258 2.09 -0.56 -4.18
CA MET A 258 1.02 -1.53 -4.40
C MET A 258 1.22 -2.83 -3.63
N SER A 259 2.48 -3.25 -3.45
CA SER A 259 2.87 -4.50 -2.77
C SER A 259 2.69 -4.44 -1.24
N LEU A 260 2.02 -3.39 -0.72
CA LEU A 260 1.89 -3.06 0.70
C LEU A 260 0.51 -3.34 1.29
N ARG A 261 -0.45 -3.82 0.50
CA ARG A 261 -1.83 -3.99 0.95
C ARG A 261 -2.10 -5.41 1.41
N HIS A 262 -2.13 -5.54 2.75
CA HIS A 262 -2.57 -6.68 3.55
C HIS A 262 -1.76 -7.96 3.36
N GLY A 263 -1.61 -8.74 4.44
CA GLY A 263 -1.14 -10.12 4.38
C GLY A 263 -2.06 -11.07 3.61
N GLN A 264 -2.80 -10.56 2.61
CA GLN A 264 -3.58 -11.36 1.69
C GLN A 264 -2.63 -12.05 0.73
N ALA A 265 -2.87 -13.34 0.54
CA ALA A 265 -2.07 -14.19 -0.32
C ALA A 265 -1.90 -13.58 -1.72
N LEU A 266 -0.64 -13.40 -2.12
CA LEU A 266 -0.11 -13.70 -3.46
C LEU A 266 -0.93 -13.23 -4.68
N ALA A 267 -1.54 -12.05 -4.64
CA ALA A 267 -1.95 -11.41 -5.91
C ALA A 267 -0.71 -11.11 -6.77
N ILE A 268 0.43 -10.91 -6.11
CA ILE A 268 1.75 -10.72 -6.72
C ILE A 268 2.64 -11.86 -6.23
N ASP A 269 3.10 -12.67 -7.19
CA ASP A 269 4.22 -13.57 -6.98
C ASP A 269 5.53 -12.80 -7.18
N LEU A 270 6.35 -12.73 -6.13
CA LEU A 270 7.62 -12.01 -6.18
C LEU A 270 8.65 -12.73 -7.04
N ASP A 271 8.51 -14.04 -7.26
CA ASP A 271 9.42 -14.80 -8.12
C ASP A 271 9.23 -14.42 -9.61
N MET A 272 8.09 -13.81 -9.94
CA MET A 272 7.79 -13.27 -11.28
C MET A 272 8.19 -11.79 -11.44
N CYS A 273 8.82 -11.19 -10.42
CA CYS A 273 9.18 -9.78 -10.38
C CYS A 273 10.71 -9.61 -10.36
N ASP A 274 11.25 -8.76 -11.22
CA ASP A 274 12.67 -8.39 -11.25
C ASP A 274 12.88 -6.87 -11.12
N VAL A 275 11.82 -6.09 -10.90
CA VAL A 275 11.92 -4.65 -10.64
C VAL A 275 12.70 -4.36 -9.36
N SER A 276 13.55 -3.32 -9.42
CA SER A 276 14.26 -2.82 -8.25
C SER A 276 13.31 -2.30 -7.17
N LEU A 277 13.70 -2.41 -5.90
CA LEU A 277 13.00 -1.76 -4.80
C LEU A 277 12.89 -0.23 -5.01
N PRO A 278 11.86 0.43 -4.45
CA PRO A 278 11.76 1.88 -4.48
C PRO A 278 13.04 2.54 -3.98
N GLN A 279 13.51 3.54 -4.73
CA GLN A 279 14.61 4.39 -4.29
C GLN A 279 14.19 5.27 -3.13
N GLU A 280 15.13 5.59 -2.25
CA GLU A 280 14.89 6.42 -1.06
C GLU A 280 14.79 7.91 -1.40
N TYR A 281 15.29 8.33 -2.57
CA TYR A 281 15.43 9.73 -2.99
C TYR A 281 14.42 10.10 -4.07
N PRO A 282 14.20 11.41 -4.34
CA PRO A 282 13.37 11.87 -5.44
C PRO A 282 13.73 11.23 -6.79
N ASP A 283 12.74 11.04 -7.65
CA ASP A 283 12.87 10.21 -8.87
C ASP A 283 14.02 10.57 -9.79
N HIS A 284 14.33 11.85 -9.91
CA HIS A 284 15.37 12.34 -10.81
C HIS A 284 16.80 12.14 -10.27
N VAL A 285 16.96 11.70 -9.02
CA VAL A 285 18.27 11.58 -8.37
C VAL A 285 18.96 10.28 -8.79
N ARG A 286 20.15 10.40 -9.37
CA ARG A 286 21.00 9.25 -9.76
C ARG A 286 21.97 8.83 -8.66
N ASP A 287 22.52 9.81 -7.94
CA ASP A 287 23.60 9.61 -6.99
C ASP A 287 23.24 10.20 -5.62
N SER A 288 23.04 9.29 -4.68
CA SER A 288 22.73 9.57 -3.27
C SER A 288 23.96 9.99 -2.46
N SER A 289 25.18 9.77 -2.97
CA SER A 289 26.43 10.03 -2.23
C SER A 289 26.76 11.52 -2.07
N SER A 290 26.13 12.38 -2.88
CA SER A 290 26.35 13.83 -2.86
C SER A 290 25.88 14.53 -1.59
N GLY A 291 25.05 13.89 -0.76
CA GLY A 291 24.46 14.47 0.45
C GLY A 291 23.52 15.65 0.20
N LYS A 292 23.29 16.00 -1.08
CA LYS A 292 22.47 17.15 -1.49
C LYS A 292 20.97 16.90 -1.28
N TRP A 293 20.54 15.66 -1.45
CA TRP A 293 19.13 15.30 -1.52
C TRP A 293 18.66 14.65 -0.22
N SER A 294 17.45 15.03 0.21
CA SER A 294 16.79 14.33 1.32
C SER A 294 16.24 12.98 0.85
N PRO A 295 16.32 11.91 1.67
CA PRO A 295 15.76 10.61 1.33
C PRO A 295 14.22 10.60 1.50
N SER A 296 13.53 11.38 0.66
CA SER A 296 12.09 11.66 0.71
C SER A 296 11.18 10.43 0.72
N PHE A 297 11.64 9.33 0.12
CA PHE A 297 10.86 8.10 -0.04
C PHE A 297 11.38 6.97 0.85
N ARG A 298 12.27 7.26 1.80
CA ARG A 298 12.85 6.28 2.74
C ARG A 298 11.78 5.47 3.47
N PHE A 299 10.72 6.11 3.96
CA PHE A 299 9.63 5.41 4.63
C PHE A 299 9.03 4.34 3.71
N LEU A 300 8.68 4.71 2.47
CA LEU A 300 8.10 3.79 1.51
C LEU A 300 9.05 2.65 1.14
N ALA A 301 10.34 2.95 0.97
CA ALA A 301 11.36 1.94 0.68
C ALA A 301 11.45 0.91 1.82
N GLU A 302 11.53 1.36 3.07
CA GLU A 302 11.57 0.45 4.24
C GLU A 302 10.26 -0.28 4.45
N PHE A 303 9.13 0.38 4.22
CA PHE A 303 7.82 -0.24 4.33
C PHE A 303 7.60 -1.32 3.26
N THR A 304 8.18 -1.15 2.06
CA THR A 304 8.18 -2.17 0.99
C THR A 304 9.04 -3.36 1.36
N LYS A 305 10.24 -3.14 1.94
CA LYS A 305 11.08 -4.24 2.46
C LYS A 305 10.35 -5.03 3.55
N MET A 306 9.71 -4.31 4.48
CA MET A 306 8.89 -4.91 5.53
C MET A 306 7.76 -5.76 4.95
N SER A 307 7.02 -5.28 3.94
CA SER A 307 5.92 -6.06 3.36
C SER A 307 6.40 -7.32 2.64
N ILE A 308 7.58 -7.30 2.02
CA ILE A 308 8.22 -8.48 1.43
C ILE A 308 8.54 -9.50 2.53
N LEU A 309 9.15 -9.07 3.63
CA LEU A 309 9.43 -9.94 4.78
C LEU A 309 8.15 -10.50 5.38
N LEU A 310 7.09 -9.69 5.48
CA LEU A 310 5.78 -10.12 5.99
C LEU A 310 5.14 -11.17 5.08
N GLY A 311 5.21 -10.98 3.75
CA GLY A 311 4.73 -11.96 2.78
C GLY A 311 5.48 -13.28 2.86
N ARG A 312 6.80 -13.24 3.06
CA ARG A 312 7.63 -14.44 3.29
C ARG A 312 7.30 -15.12 4.61
N ALA A 313 7.14 -14.36 5.69
CA ALA A 313 6.67 -14.88 6.98
C ALA A 313 5.33 -15.58 6.81
N TYR A 314 4.32 -14.92 6.22
CA TYR A 314 3.01 -15.52 5.99
C TYR A 314 3.08 -16.82 5.18
N ARG A 315 3.82 -16.84 4.06
CA ARG A 315 4.01 -18.06 3.24
C ARG A 315 4.62 -19.19 4.05
N LEU A 316 5.63 -18.89 4.86
CA LEU A 316 6.41 -19.88 5.60
C LEU A 316 5.69 -20.39 6.85
N THR A 317 5.02 -19.51 7.60
CA THR A 317 4.51 -19.79 8.96
C THR A 317 3.00 -19.89 9.05
N CYS A 318 2.26 -19.27 8.14
CA CYS A 318 0.80 -19.15 8.22
C CYS A 318 0.06 -19.90 7.11
N SER A 319 0.69 -20.20 5.96
CA SER A 319 0.02 -20.93 4.89
C SER A 319 -0.23 -22.39 5.30
N PRO A 320 -1.33 -23.04 4.84
CA PRO A 320 -1.67 -24.42 5.23
C PRO A 320 -0.57 -25.44 4.95
N ILE A 321 0.30 -25.15 3.97
CA ILE A 321 1.38 -26.02 3.51
C ILE A 321 2.75 -25.51 3.98
N GLY A 322 2.86 -24.25 4.39
CA GLY A 322 4.12 -23.55 4.65
C GLY A 322 5.02 -24.30 5.62
N LEU A 323 4.57 -24.45 6.87
CA LEU A 323 5.33 -25.16 7.90
C LEU A 323 5.53 -26.65 7.57
N SER A 324 4.58 -27.27 6.88
CA SER A 324 4.66 -28.69 6.53
C SER A 324 5.78 -29.01 5.53
N LYS A 325 6.16 -28.03 4.70
CA LYS A 325 7.21 -28.12 3.68
C LYS A 325 8.48 -27.35 4.04
N ALA A 326 8.43 -26.55 5.10
CA ALA A 326 9.57 -25.78 5.55
C ALA A 326 10.60 -26.70 6.22
N ASP A 327 11.84 -26.24 6.28
CA ASP A 327 12.85 -26.76 7.19
C ASP A 327 13.32 -25.62 8.11
N ASP A 328 14.21 -25.91 9.05
CA ASP A 328 14.75 -24.91 9.96
C ASP A 328 15.58 -23.81 9.26
N VAL A 329 16.18 -24.12 8.11
CA VAL A 329 17.05 -23.18 7.38
C VAL A 329 16.28 -21.95 6.90
N PRO A 330 15.16 -22.06 6.14
CA PRO A 330 14.34 -20.90 5.79
C PRO A 330 13.87 -20.06 6.98
N LEU A 331 13.55 -20.69 8.12
CA LEU A 331 13.13 -20.01 9.34
C LEU A 331 14.27 -19.16 9.94
N LEU A 332 15.48 -19.73 10.03
CA LEU A 332 16.67 -19.05 10.53
C LEU A 332 17.11 -17.90 9.62
N VAL A 333 17.05 -18.12 8.30
CA VAL A 333 17.35 -17.08 7.30
C VAL A 333 16.37 -15.92 7.45
N LEU A 334 15.07 -16.20 7.50
CA LEU A 334 14.05 -15.15 7.64
C LEU A 334 14.22 -14.39 8.96
N GLN A 335 14.50 -15.08 10.06
CA GLN A 335 14.76 -14.43 11.35
C GLN A 335 15.95 -13.45 11.25
N THR A 336 17.04 -13.88 10.61
CA THR A 336 18.26 -13.07 10.45
C THR A 336 18.00 -11.85 9.57
N GLU A 337 17.24 -12.00 8.48
CA GLU A 337 16.87 -10.88 7.61
C GLU A 337 15.97 -9.87 8.31
N ILE A 338 15.01 -10.33 9.14
CA ILE A 338 14.19 -9.44 9.97
C ILE A 338 15.09 -8.64 10.92
N ASP A 339 16.03 -9.30 11.61
CA ASP A 339 16.94 -8.65 12.55
C ASP A 339 17.84 -7.64 11.84
N MET A 340 18.42 -8.03 10.70
CA MET A 340 19.23 -7.13 9.86
C MET A 340 18.43 -5.91 9.42
N TRP A 341 17.21 -6.10 8.92
CA TRP A 341 16.35 -5.00 8.49
C TRP A 341 16.07 -4.03 9.65
N VAL A 342 15.69 -4.53 10.83
CA VAL A 342 15.44 -3.69 12.01
C VAL A 342 16.68 -2.88 12.40
N THR A 343 17.88 -3.48 12.37
CA THR A 343 19.12 -2.77 12.71
C THR A 343 19.52 -1.68 11.72
N GLN A 344 19.00 -1.75 10.48
CA GLN A 344 19.28 -0.79 9.41
C GLN A 344 18.26 0.36 9.33
N LEU A 345 17.19 0.31 10.13
CA LEU A 345 16.20 1.38 10.15
C LEU A 345 16.82 2.72 10.57
N PRO A 346 16.50 3.81 9.87
CA PRO A 346 17.04 5.12 10.21
C PRO A 346 16.40 5.66 11.50
N ARG A 347 17.16 6.47 12.24
CA ARG A 347 16.66 7.21 13.42
C ARG A 347 15.92 8.50 13.06
N SER A 348 16.03 8.96 11.82
CA SER A 348 15.41 10.18 11.33
C SER A 348 14.79 9.95 9.97
N TRP A 349 13.59 10.49 9.77
CA TRP A 349 12.79 10.28 8.57
C TRP A 349 12.50 11.63 7.88
N PRO A 350 13.49 12.26 7.24
CA PRO A 350 13.27 13.49 6.50
C PRO A 350 12.55 13.20 5.19
N TYR A 351 11.46 13.91 4.94
CA TYR A 351 10.87 13.97 3.60
C TYR A 351 11.56 15.04 2.75
N SER A 352 12.01 16.13 3.38
CA SER A 352 12.77 17.22 2.77
C SER A 352 13.75 17.79 3.81
N PRO A 353 14.59 18.79 3.46
CA PRO A 353 15.48 19.41 4.43
C PRO A 353 14.76 20.09 5.60
N THR A 354 13.51 20.54 5.41
CA THR A 354 12.71 21.25 6.44
C THR A 354 11.48 20.49 6.92
N LEU A 355 11.15 19.36 6.31
CA LEU A 355 10.01 18.53 6.67
C LEU A 355 10.47 17.15 7.15
N LEU A 356 10.42 16.96 8.46
CA LEU A 356 10.56 15.65 9.09
C LEU A 356 9.21 14.94 9.15
N THR A 357 9.25 13.63 9.30
CA THR A 357 8.08 12.80 9.60
C THR A 357 8.25 12.18 11.00
N PRO A 358 7.91 12.90 12.09
CA PRO A 358 8.19 12.45 13.45
C PRO A 358 7.55 11.09 13.78
N SER A 359 6.32 10.87 13.30
CA SER A 359 5.54 9.65 13.55
C SER A 359 6.03 8.43 12.76
N ALA A 360 7.02 8.58 11.89
CA ALA A 360 7.49 7.50 11.01
C ALA A 360 8.13 6.33 11.77
N GLU A 361 8.90 6.61 12.83
CA GLU A 361 9.54 5.56 13.63
C GLU A 361 8.50 4.70 14.35
N ASP A 362 7.54 5.34 15.02
CA ASP A 362 6.46 4.65 15.72
C ASP A 362 5.54 3.88 14.76
N LEU A 363 5.22 4.49 13.61
CA LEU A 363 4.43 3.86 12.57
C LEU A 363 5.18 2.66 11.96
N MET A 364 6.50 2.73 11.80
CA MET A 364 7.28 1.56 11.39
C MET A 364 7.33 0.49 12.49
N ASN A 365 7.41 0.89 13.76
CA ASN A 365 7.41 -0.03 14.89
C ASN A 365 6.11 -0.85 14.97
N ILE A 366 4.93 -0.24 14.77
CA ILE A 366 3.68 -1.01 14.77
C ILE A 366 3.64 -2.02 13.61
N PHE A 367 4.15 -1.68 12.43
CA PHE A 367 4.26 -2.64 11.32
C PHE A 367 5.27 -3.75 11.61
N TYR A 368 6.38 -3.44 12.28
CA TYR A 368 7.32 -4.46 12.75
C TYR A 368 6.66 -5.43 13.74
N VAL A 369 5.81 -4.94 14.65
CA VAL A 369 5.04 -5.81 15.56
C VAL A 369 4.19 -6.81 14.77
N ALA A 370 3.52 -6.39 13.68
CA ALA A 370 2.76 -7.31 12.82
C ALA A 370 3.64 -8.35 12.12
N LEU A 371 4.79 -7.94 11.59
CA LEU A 371 5.78 -8.84 10.95
C LEU A 371 6.26 -9.90 11.94
N GLU A 372 6.76 -9.45 13.09
CA GLU A 372 7.32 -10.32 14.12
C GLU A 372 6.26 -11.23 14.73
N PHE A 373 5.06 -10.71 15.00
CA PHE A 373 3.92 -11.51 15.43
C PHE A 373 3.61 -12.62 14.42
N THR A 374 3.52 -12.29 13.12
CA THR A 374 3.20 -13.25 12.06
C THR A 374 4.25 -14.36 11.96
N PHE A 375 5.53 -14.00 12.09
CA PHE A 375 6.64 -14.96 12.07
C PHE A 375 6.65 -15.88 13.31
N LEU A 376 6.48 -15.31 14.51
CA LEU A 376 6.56 -16.08 15.76
C LEU A 376 5.30 -16.86 16.09
N ARG A 377 4.16 -16.51 15.49
CA ARG A 377 2.85 -17.04 15.84
C ARG A 377 2.79 -18.57 16.02
N PRO A 378 3.20 -19.40 15.04
CA PRO A 378 3.05 -20.85 15.19
C PRO A 378 3.94 -21.47 16.28
N PHE A 379 5.02 -20.80 16.69
CA PHE A 379 5.95 -21.31 17.70
C PHE A 379 5.55 -20.93 19.11
N LEU A 380 4.87 -19.79 19.27
CA LEU A 380 4.39 -19.28 20.55
C LEU A 380 2.94 -19.70 20.84
N TRP A 381 2.14 -19.91 19.79
CA TRP A 381 0.73 -20.32 19.85
C TRP A 381 0.43 -21.44 18.83
N PRO A 382 0.99 -22.64 19.00
CA PRO A 382 0.67 -23.74 18.11
C PRO A 382 -0.81 -24.13 18.25
N THR A 383 -1.60 -23.92 17.20
CA THR A 383 -2.97 -24.46 17.10
C THR A 383 -2.96 -25.95 16.72
N ALA A 384 -1.85 -26.44 16.19
CA ALA A 384 -1.57 -27.83 15.91
C ALA A 384 -0.12 -28.16 16.31
N PRO A 385 0.20 -29.43 16.60
CA PRO A 385 1.58 -29.83 16.83
C PRO A 385 2.49 -29.42 15.68
N LEU A 386 3.65 -28.84 15.99
CA LEU A 386 4.64 -28.50 14.98
C LEU A 386 5.08 -29.77 14.24
N PRO A 387 5.32 -29.70 12.92
CA PRO A 387 5.87 -30.83 12.18
C PRO A 387 7.16 -31.35 12.81
N PRO A 388 7.36 -32.67 12.90
CA PRO A 388 8.44 -33.27 13.68
C PRO A 388 9.85 -32.95 13.15
N HIS A 389 9.98 -32.54 11.89
CA HIS A 389 11.24 -32.12 11.28
C HIS A 389 11.64 -30.67 11.64
N ILE A 390 10.74 -29.86 12.20
CA ILE A 390 11.01 -28.47 12.59
C ILE A 390 11.55 -28.42 14.02
N THR A 391 12.86 -28.23 14.16
CA THR A 391 13.54 -28.08 15.46
C THR A 391 13.75 -26.63 15.85
N PHE A 392 13.53 -25.69 14.93
CA PHE A 392 13.63 -24.25 15.17
C PHE A 392 12.77 -23.81 16.36
N ARG A 393 13.39 -23.08 17.30
CA ARG A 393 12.71 -22.45 18.43
C ARG A 393 13.20 -21.01 18.58
N PRO A 394 12.30 -20.01 18.53
CA PRO A 394 12.69 -18.63 18.78
C PRO A 394 13.28 -18.44 20.18
N ALA A 395 14.26 -17.54 20.30
CA ALA A 395 14.84 -17.19 21.60
C ALA A 395 13.76 -16.55 22.50
N PRO A 396 13.67 -16.92 23.80
CA PRO A 396 12.67 -16.36 24.73
C PRO A 396 12.72 -14.82 24.82
N GLN A 397 13.90 -14.23 24.69
CA GLN A 397 14.11 -12.77 24.72
C GLN A 397 13.37 -12.07 23.57
N ARG A 398 13.15 -12.76 22.44
CA ARG A 398 12.44 -12.23 21.28
C ARG A 398 10.97 -11.99 21.60
N TRP A 399 10.35 -12.88 22.38
CA TRP A 399 8.99 -12.67 22.90
C TRP A 399 8.91 -11.45 23.82
N SER A 400 9.85 -11.32 24.77
CA SER A 400 9.89 -10.17 25.69
C SER A 400 10.07 -8.85 24.94
N ALA A 401 10.91 -8.83 23.90
CA ALA A 401 11.12 -7.65 23.05
C ALA A 401 9.85 -7.31 22.23
N LEU A 402 9.16 -8.31 21.70
CA LEU A 402 7.90 -8.13 20.97
C LEU A 402 6.81 -7.54 21.87
N VAL A 403 6.67 -8.05 23.09
CA VAL A 403 5.75 -7.50 24.10
C VAL A 403 6.02 -6.02 24.36
N LEU A 404 7.27 -5.65 24.61
CA LEU A 404 7.64 -4.25 24.87
C LEU A 404 7.28 -3.34 23.68
N ARG A 405 7.53 -3.81 22.45
CA ARG A 405 7.19 -3.04 21.24
C ARG A 405 5.70 -2.95 21.00
N ALA A 406 4.93 -3.99 21.30
CA ALA A 406 3.47 -3.94 21.26
C ALA A 406 2.92 -2.94 22.28
N GLN A 407 3.52 -2.85 23.48
CA GLN A 407 3.17 -1.82 24.48
C GLN A 407 3.45 -0.41 23.96
N GLN A 408 4.63 -0.18 23.38
CA GLN A 408 4.98 1.10 22.75
C GLN A 408 4.02 1.46 21.62
N ALA A 409 3.69 0.50 20.75
CA ALA A 409 2.73 0.69 19.66
C ALA A 409 1.32 1.03 20.17
N THR A 410 0.86 0.39 21.25
CA THR A 410 -0.43 0.74 21.90
C THR A 410 -0.41 2.19 22.42
N LEU A 411 0.66 2.60 23.11
CA LEU A 411 0.80 3.98 23.61
C LEU A 411 0.80 5.00 22.47
N TRP A 412 1.52 4.71 21.38
CA TRP A 412 1.52 5.56 20.20
C TRP A 412 0.14 5.62 19.54
N ALA A 413 -0.57 4.49 19.43
CA ALA A 413 -1.90 4.44 18.84
C ALA A 413 -2.96 5.26 19.61
N GLU A 414 -2.74 5.51 20.91
CA GLU A 414 -3.56 6.41 21.73
C GLU A 414 -3.23 7.90 21.54
N SER A 415 -2.06 8.23 21.00
CA SER A 415 -1.66 9.61 20.75
C SER A 415 -2.46 10.26 19.62
N SER A 416 -2.40 11.60 19.51
CA SER A 416 -3.00 12.34 18.39
C SER A 416 -2.43 11.91 17.03
N GLU A 417 -1.16 11.53 16.98
CA GLU A 417 -0.51 11.02 15.77
C GLU A 417 -1.01 9.62 15.39
N GLY A 418 -1.05 8.70 16.36
CA GLY A 418 -1.51 7.34 16.12
C GLY A 418 -2.98 7.27 15.74
N THR A 419 -3.83 8.04 16.42
CA THR A 419 -5.27 8.13 16.10
C THR A 419 -5.52 8.70 14.71
N PHE A 420 -4.75 9.70 14.28
CA PHE A 420 -4.79 10.19 12.89
C PHE A 420 -4.49 9.08 11.89
N PHE A 421 -3.36 8.36 12.03
CA PHE A 421 -3.00 7.30 11.09
C PHE A 421 -3.98 6.13 11.10
N LEU A 422 -4.56 5.80 12.25
CA LEU A 422 -5.62 4.79 12.37
C LEU A 422 -6.91 5.19 11.63
N ASP A 423 -7.23 6.48 11.61
CA ASP A 423 -8.41 7.01 10.92
C ASP A 423 -8.20 7.10 9.40
N VAL A 424 -6.99 7.45 8.94
CA VAL A 424 -6.70 7.72 7.51
C VAL A 424 -6.07 6.55 6.76
N TRP A 425 -5.51 5.54 7.45
CA TRP A 425 -4.80 4.44 6.82
C TRP A 425 -5.19 3.07 7.38
N SER A 426 -5.97 2.31 6.60
CA SER A 426 -6.51 1.02 7.07
C SER A 426 -5.45 -0.07 7.29
N ASN A 427 -4.21 0.13 6.80
CA ASN A 427 -3.10 -0.78 7.07
C ASN A 427 -2.68 -0.80 8.54
N VAL A 428 -2.98 0.25 9.33
CA VAL A 428 -2.58 0.35 10.75
C VAL A 428 -3.40 -0.56 11.66
N LEU A 429 -4.63 -0.90 11.24
CA LEU A 429 -5.58 -1.63 12.07
C LEU A 429 -5.17 -3.08 12.35
N TYR A 430 -4.72 -3.82 11.33
CA TYR A 430 -4.29 -5.21 11.50
C TYR A 430 -3.09 -5.33 12.47
N PRO A 431 -2.03 -4.53 12.34
CA PRO A 431 -0.97 -4.45 13.34
C PRO A 431 -1.45 -4.12 14.75
N LEU A 432 -2.40 -3.20 14.91
CA LEU A 432 -2.97 -2.87 16.21
C LEU A 432 -3.72 -4.07 16.84
N VAL A 433 -4.41 -4.86 16.01
CA VAL A 433 -5.04 -6.12 16.45
C VAL A 433 -3.98 -7.17 16.80
N CYS A 434 -2.82 -7.20 16.12
CA CYS A 434 -1.70 -8.04 16.54
C CYS A 434 -1.21 -7.65 17.95
N CYS A 435 -1.12 -6.35 18.26
CA CYS A 435 -0.82 -5.88 19.63
C CYS A 435 -1.84 -6.42 20.64
N LEU A 436 -3.14 -6.38 20.32
CA LEU A 436 -4.20 -6.93 21.17
C LEU A 436 -3.96 -8.42 21.48
N PHE A 437 -3.64 -9.24 20.47
CA PHE A 437 -3.34 -10.66 20.66
C PHE A 437 -2.09 -10.90 21.50
N ILE A 438 -1.04 -10.09 21.33
CA ILE A 438 0.18 -10.16 22.14
C ILE A 438 -0.13 -9.90 23.61
N HIS A 439 -0.89 -8.83 23.91
CA HIS A 439 -1.28 -8.48 25.28
C HIS A 439 -2.20 -9.53 25.90
N LEU A 440 -3.14 -10.07 25.13
CA LEU A 440 -4.03 -11.15 25.58
C LEU A 440 -3.21 -12.38 25.96
N LYS A 441 -2.25 -12.77 25.13
CA LYS A 441 -1.39 -13.93 25.45
C LYS A 441 -0.56 -13.71 26.69
N LEU A 442 0.05 -12.53 26.79
CA LEU A 442 0.87 -12.20 27.94
C LEU A 442 0.03 -12.29 29.23
N TYR A 443 -1.21 -11.81 29.18
CA TYR A 443 -2.15 -11.94 30.29
C TYR A 443 -2.48 -13.40 30.59
N GLU A 444 -2.83 -14.22 29.59
CA GLU A 444 -3.09 -15.66 29.79
C GLU A 444 -1.92 -16.36 30.48
N GLN A 445 -0.69 -16.09 30.05
CA GLN A 445 0.52 -16.77 30.54
C GLN A 445 0.94 -16.30 31.94
N THR A 446 0.76 -15.02 32.25
CA THR A 446 1.37 -14.40 33.44
C THR A 446 0.37 -13.96 34.49
N GLN A 447 -0.89 -13.78 34.11
CA GLN A 447 -1.97 -13.23 34.94
C GLN A 447 -1.61 -11.87 35.56
N ARG A 448 -0.68 -11.12 34.94
CA ARG A 448 -0.23 -9.82 35.44
C ARG A 448 -1.18 -8.71 35.04
N GLU A 449 -1.40 -7.76 35.96
CA GLU A 449 -2.29 -6.63 35.72
C GLU A 449 -1.77 -5.66 34.65
N ASP A 450 -0.46 -5.56 34.45
CA ASP A 450 0.12 -4.72 33.39
C ASP A 450 -0.29 -5.19 31.99
N ALA A 451 -0.26 -6.50 31.73
CA ALA A 451 -0.72 -7.08 30.47
C ALA A 451 -2.21 -6.78 30.22
N LYS A 452 -3.03 -6.88 31.27
CA LYS A 452 -4.46 -6.55 31.24
C LYS A 452 -4.70 -5.09 30.89
N ILE A 453 -3.97 -4.16 31.53
CA ILE A 453 -4.06 -2.72 31.24
C ILE A 453 -3.78 -2.45 29.76
N TYR A 454 -2.72 -3.04 29.19
CA TYR A 454 -2.39 -2.82 27.78
C TYR A 454 -3.41 -3.45 26.81
N LEU A 455 -4.02 -4.57 27.18
CA LEU A 455 -5.14 -5.14 26.42
C LEU A 455 -6.34 -4.18 26.41
N GLU A 456 -6.76 -3.69 27.57
CA GLU A 456 -7.88 -2.75 27.71
C GLU A 456 -7.63 -1.46 26.95
N ARG A 457 -6.41 -0.91 27.04
CA ARG A 457 -5.97 0.25 26.26
C ARG A 457 -6.08 0.04 24.76
N THR A 458 -5.57 -1.10 24.28
CA THR A 458 -5.63 -1.44 22.85
C THR A 458 -7.07 -1.60 22.37
N ASP A 459 -7.94 -2.28 23.13
CA ASP A 459 -9.37 -2.37 22.82
C ASP A 459 -10.00 -0.99 22.80
N ASN A 460 -9.76 -0.14 23.80
CA ASN A 460 -10.30 1.22 23.87
C ASN A 460 -9.96 2.07 22.63
N VAL A 461 -8.72 1.97 22.11
CA VAL A 461 -8.33 2.63 20.85
C VAL A 461 -9.18 2.13 19.69
N ILE A 462 -9.37 0.82 19.56
CA ILE A 462 -10.15 0.20 18.48
C ILE A 462 -11.64 0.57 18.60
N GLN A 463 -12.22 0.51 19.81
CA GLN A 463 -13.59 0.95 20.07
C GLN A 463 -13.79 2.42 19.70
N SER A 464 -12.83 3.28 20.10
CA SER A 464 -12.84 4.72 19.80
C SER A 464 -12.75 5.01 18.31
N TRP A 465 -11.95 4.23 17.56
CA TRP A 465 -11.90 4.31 16.11
C TRP A 465 -13.20 3.84 15.44
N ALA A 466 -13.80 2.78 15.95
CA ALA A 466 -15.05 2.26 15.39
C ALA A 466 -16.22 3.22 15.59
N SER A 467 -16.29 3.89 16.75
CA SER A 467 -17.35 4.84 17.07
C SER A 467 -17.35 6.10 16.18
N GLN A 468 -16.24 6.41 15.49
CA GLN A 468 -16.17 7.55 14.56
C GLN A 468 -17.07 7.38 13.33
N HIS A 469 -17.40 6.14 12.97
CA HIS A 469 -18.21 5.80 11.80
C HIS A 469 -19.23 4.70 12.15
N PRO A 470 -20.29 5.02 12.91
CA PRO A 470 -21.25 4.04 13.43
C PRO A 470 -22.01 3.29 12.32
N GLY A 471 -22.09 3.84 11.11
CA GLY A 471 -22.67 3.18 9.94
C GLY A 471 -21.76 2.14 9.27
N SER A 472 -20.49 2.01 9.68
CA SER A 472 -19.56 1.06 9.08
C SER A 472 -19.68 -0.32 9.72
N ALA A 473 -20.34 -1.25 9.02
CA ALA A 473 -20.49 -2.64 9.45
C ALA A 473 -19.13 -3.31 9.74
N ARG A 474 -18.10 -2.98 8.94
CA ARG A 474 -16.73 -3.50 9.15
C ARG A 474 -16.14 -3.01 10.46
N ARG A 475 -16.22 -1.71 10.76
CA ARG A 475 -15.69 -1.16 12.02
C ARG A 475 -16.41 -1.78 13.21
N SER A 476 -17.74 -1.85 13.15
CA SER A 476 -18.57 -2.47 14.19
C SER A 476 -18.23 -3.94 14.40
N LYS A 477 -18.00 -4.72 13.33
CA LYS A 477 -17.58 -6.13 13.43
C LYS A 477 -16.22 -6.26 14.12
N ILE A 478 -15.24 -5.45 13.72
CA ILE A 478 -13.89 -5.51 14.31
C ILE A 478 -13.94 -5.14 15.80
N ALA A 479 -14.62 -4.05 16.14
CA ALA A 479 -14.83 -3.64 17.53
C ALA A 479 -15.57 -4.69 18.36
N ALA A 480 -16.57 -5.38 17.80
CA ALA A 480 -17.26 -6.46 18.50
C ALA A 480 -16.30 -7.64 18.78
N ILE A 481 -15.48 -8.04 17.80
CA ILE A 481 -14.50 -9.12 17.95
C ILE A 481 -13.47 -8.76 19.04
N THR A 482 -12.89 -7.57 19.00
CA THR A 482 -11.87 -7.17 20.00
C THR A 482 -12.49 -7.01 21.39
N GLY A 483 -13.73 -6.51 21.46
CA GLY A 483 -14.49 -6.41 22.70
C GLY A 483 -14.76 -7.78 23.34
N LEU A 484 -15.08 -8.80 22.53
CA LEU A 484 -15.24 -10.18 23.00
C LEU A 484 -13.91 -10.76 23.51
N LEU A 485 -12.81 -10.53 22.79
CA LEU A 485 -11.48 -10.96 23.22
C LEU A 485 -11.10 -10.33 24.57
N ARG A 486 -11.41 -9.05 24.79
CA ARG A 486 -11.23 -8.41 26.10
C ARG A 486 -12.10 -9.04 27.19
N GLN A 487 -13.36 -9.35 26.89
CA GLN A 487 -14.30 -9.95 27.87
C GLN A 487 -13.91 -11.37 28.28
N SER A 488 -13.14 -12.09 27.46
CA SER A 488 -12.68 -13.45 27.77
C SER A 488 -11.78 -13.54 29.02
N MET A 489 -11.31 -12.42 29.57
CA MET A 489 -10.50 -12.32 30.79
C MET A 489 -11.27 -12.47 32.12
N GLY A 490 -12.59 -12.71 32.09
CA GLY A 490 -13.41 -12.84 33.31
C GLY A 490 -13.17 -14.14 34.10
N PRO A 491 -13.38 -14.15 35.44
CA PRO A 491 -13.09 -15.29 36.32
C PRO A 491 -13.97 -16.54 36.11
N SER A 492 -14.87 -16.53 35.13
CA SER A 492 -15.77 -17.63 34.78
C SER A 492 -15.96 -17.71 33.26
N SER A 493 -14.87 -17.78 32.50
CA SER A 493 -14.95 -18.08 31.07
C SER A 493 -14.62 -19.56 30.84
N PRO A 494 -15.54 -20.39 30.31
CA PRO A 494 -15.23 -21.77 29.97
C PRO A 494 -14.19 -21.79 28.84
N MET A 495 -13.04 -22.41 29.13
CA MET A 495 -11.91 -22.66 28.21
C MET A 495 -12.31 -23.27 26.84
N ASN A 496 -13.54 -23.75 26.68
CA ASN A 496 -14.06 -24.36 25.46
C ASN A 496 -14.40 -23.38 24.32
N THR A 497 -14.35 -22.07 24.55
CA THR A 497 -14.72 -21.09 23.50
C THR A 497 -13.56 -20.77 22.55
N MET A 498 -12.31 -20.82 23.02
CA MET A 498 -11.13 -20.61 22.16
C MET A 498 -10.83 -21.82 21.26
N ASP A 499 -11.01 -23.05 21.75
CA ASP A 499 -10.74 -24.26 20.95
C ASP A 499 -11.67 -24.37 19.73
N ASN A 500 -12.92 -23.90 19.84
CA ASN A 500 -13.84 -23.84 18.68
C ASN A 500 -13.54 -22.70 17.70
N LEU A 501 -12.83 -21.65 18.13
CA LEU A 501 -12.39 -20.53 17.27
C LEU A 501 -11.05 -20.79 16.57
N LEU A 502 -10.36 -21.87 16.94
CA LEU A 502 -9.00 -22.22 16.49
C LEU A 502 -8.91 -23.62 15.82
N THR A 503 -10.05 -24.23 15.48
CA THR A 503 -10.11 -25.57 14.86
C THR A 503 -9.40 -25.66 13.49
N PRO A 504 -8.88 -26.84 13.11
CA PRO A 504 -8.08 -27.01 11.90
C PRO A 504 -8.98 -26.93 10.66
N GLY A 505 -8.85 -25.83 9.92
CA GLY A 505 -9.61 -25.57 8.69
C GLY A 505 -9.93 -24.08 8.46
N GLY A 506 -9.81 -23.24 9.48
CA GLY A 506 -9.98 -21.79 9.34
C GLY A 506 -9.29 -21.05 10.48
N SER A 507 -8.06 -20.57 10.27
CA SER A 507 -7.45 -19.67 11.24
C SER A 507 -8.30 -18.41 11.33
N LEU A 508 -8.52 -17.87 12.52
CA LEU A 508 -9.14 -16.54 12.69
C LEU A 508 -8.37 -15.43 11.94
N ALA A 509 -7.09 -15.67 11.59
CA ALA A 509 -6.29 -14.85 10.69
C ALA A 509 -6.62 -15.07 9.19
N ASP A 510 -6.89 -16.31 8.77
CA ASP A 510 -7.33 -16.64 7.40
C ASP A 510 -8.77 -16.13 7.17
N ASN A 511 -9.65 -16.31 8.18
CA ASN A 511 -10.98 -15.73 8.23
C ASN A 511 -10.97 -14.20 8.45
N TRP A 512 -9.91 -13.59 8.98
CA TRP A 512 -9.79 -12.13 9.08
C TRP A 512 -9.47 -11.51 7.72
N LEU A 513 -8.55 -12.14 6.98
CA LEU A 513 -8.23 -11.77 5.61
C LEU A 513 -9.44 -11.92 4.69
N GLU A 514 -10.25 -12.98 4.88
CA GLU A 514 -11.54 -13.17 4.19
C GLU A 514 -12.64 -12.21 4.69
N THR A 515 -12.71 -11.91 5.99
CA THR A 515 -13.69 -10.99 6.59
C THR A 515 -13.51 -9.55 6.13
N ILE A 516 -12.28 -9.14 5.80
CA ILE A 516 -12.00 -7.83 5.20
C ILE A 516 -12.49 -7.75 3.74
N THR A 517 -12.60 -8.89 3.04
CA THR A 517 -13.05 -8.96 1.63
C THR A 517 -14.52 -9.34 1.43
N ALA A 518 -15.13 -10.10 2.34
CA ALA A 518 -16.46 -10.69 2.16
C ALA A 518 -17.63 -9.76 2.56
N ALA A 519 -17.42 -8.44 2.66
CA ALA A 519 -18.51 -7.48 2.82
C ALA A 519 -19.18 -7.22 1.47
N GLY A 520 -19.93 -8.20 0.96
CA GLY A 520 -20.61 -8.10 -0.34
C GLY A 520 -21.61 -9.23 -0.59
N GLY A 521 -22.74 -9.20 0.13
CA GLY A 521 -23.99 -9.85 -0.26
C GLY A 521 -24.12 -11.34 0.00
N ASP A 522 -25.20 -11.71 0.71
CA ASP A 522 -25.76 -13.06 0.70
C ASP A 522 -25.99 -13.51 -0.74
N TYR A 523 -25.30 -14.57 -1.16
CA TYR A 523 -25.71 -15.38 -2.32
C TYR A 523 -26.10 -16.76 -1.81
N ASP A 524 -27.41 -16.96 -1.77
CA ASP A 524 -28.08 -18.23 -1.61
C ASP A 524 -27.77 -19.09 -2.84
N PHE A 525 -26.74 -19.94 -2.75
CA PHE A 525 -26.54 -21.01 -3.73
C PHE A 525 -27.50 -22.15 -3.42
N GLY A 526 -28.72 -22.01 -3.93
CA GLY A 526 -29.64 -23.12 -4.11
C GLY A 526 -28.99 -24.17 -5.01
N LEU A 527 -28.76 -25.35 -4.44
CA LEU A 527 -28.41 -26.57 -5.13
C LEU A 527 -29.44 -26.90 -6.24
N VAL A 528 -28.96 -27.02 -7.48
CA VAL A 528 -29.38 -28.03 -8.46
C VAL A 528 -28.15 -28.57 -9.14
#